data_AF-A0AAN5CDH0-F1
#
_entry.id   AF-A0AAN5CDH0-F1
#
_cell.length_a   1.000
_cell.length_b   1.000
_cell.length_c   1.000
_cell.angle_alpha   90.00
_cell.angle_beta   90.00
_cell.angle_gamma   90.00
#
_symmetry.space_group_name_H-M   'P 1'
#
loop_
_entity.id
_entity.type
_entity.pdbx_description
1 polymer ?
#
loop_
_entity_poly.entity_id
_entity_poly.type
_entity_poly.pdbx_seq_one_letter_code
_entity_poly.pdbx_strand_id
1 'polypeptide(L)'
;MRPLPPKIPHPQAHKSDLGLVDALTDIHRGYYADVIVQFVSSTLSDHNGMPCLLVWDGSDLPIDRPLHSLDSDEKAPKIPADPAVKEKAKGRIVTIFCYDYDEQLQHPIKSGDWLYVQNVHCGFTKGSQYSSFMMHSNARPRSIWRLDLPMAEGLFYEQQWRA
;
A
#
# COMPACT_ATOMS: atom_id res chain seq x y z
N MET A 1 12.62 24.00 -9.16
CA MET A 1 11.18 23.67 -9.17
C MET A 1 11.04 22.21 -8.75
N ARG A 2 10.21 21.88 -7.76
CA ARG A 2 9.92 20.48 -7.45
C ARG A 2 9.02 19.95 -8.58
N PRO A 3 9.37 18.84 -9.26
CA PRO A 3 8.48 18.26 -10.25
C PRO A 3 7.18 17.84 -9.56
N LEU A 4 6.04 18.24 -10.14
CA LEU A 4 4.73 17.73 -9.74
C LEU A 4 4.71 16.22 -9.97
N PRO A 5 3.99 15.43 -9.14
CA PRO A 5 3.72 14.04 -9.49
C PRO A 5 3.10 14.01 -10.89
N PRO A 6 3.47 13.03 -11.75
CA PRO A 6 2.82 12.89 -13.04
C PRO A 6 1.32 12.82 -12.82
N LYS A 7 0.53 13.34 -13.77
CA LYS A 7 -0.92 13.15 -13.79
C LYS A 7 -1.15 11.66 -13.52
N ILE A 8 -1.68 11.35 -12.32
CA ILE A 8 -1.92 9.97 -11.90
C ILE A 8 -2.78 9.37 -13.02
N PRO A 9 -2.28 8.37 -13.76
CA PRO A 9 -3.01 7.85 -14.89
C PRO A 9 -4.38 7.39 -14.40
N HIS A 10 -5.45 7.79 -15.07
CA HIS A 10 -6.74 7.20 -14.78
C HIS A 10 -6.63 5.69 -15.02
N PRO A 11 -6.98 4.88 -14.03
CA PRO A 11 -6.82 3.45 -14.15
C PRO A 11 -7.69 2.90 -15.28
N GLN A 12 -7.13 1.98 -16.05
CA GLN A 12 -7.87 1.27 -17.10
C GLN A 12 -8.46 0.01 -16.48
N ALA A 13 -9.77 0.02 -16.24
CA ALA A 13 -10.48 -1.14 -15.73
C ALA A 13 -10.40 -2.29 -16.75
N HIS A 14 -9.52 -3.26 -16.49
CA HIS A 14 -9.56 -4.59 -17.08
C HIS A 14 -10.30 -5.53 -16.12
N LYS A 15 -10.72 -6.74 -16.55
CA LYS A 15 -11.52 -7.67 -15.72
C LYS A 15 -10.94 -7.98 -14.33
N SER A 16 -9.64 -7.77 -14.12
CA SER A 16 -8.95 -7.99 -12.85
C SER A 16 -8.39 -6.70 -12.23
N ASP A 17 -8.65 -5.54 -12.81
CA ASP A 17 -8.06 -4.25 -12.42
C ASP A 17 -9.19 -3.30 -12.00
N LEU A 18 -9.23 -2.98 -10.71
CA LEU A 18 -10.26 -2.17 -10.09
C LEU A 18 -9.98 -0.66 -10.24
N GLY A 19 -8.75 -0.30 -10.63
CA GLY A 19 -8.29 1.07 -10.54
C GLY A 19 -8.13 1.57 -9.11
N LEU A 20 -8.29 2.88 -8.91
CA LEU A 20 -8.14 3.51 -7.60
C LEU A 20 -9.34 3.16 -6.73
N VAL A 21 -9.07 2.52 -5.60
CA VAL A 21 -10.07 2.16 -4.59
C VAL A 21 -9.89 2.97 -3.32
N ASP A 22 -10.96 3.05 -2.53
CA ASP A 22 -11.02 3.89 -1.32
C ASP A 22 -10.31 3.22 -0.14
N ALA A 23 -10.38 1.88 -0.06
CA ALA A 23 -9.71 1.10 0.96
C ALA A 23 -9.03 -0.17 0.41
N LEU A 24 -7.99 -0.64 1.11
CA LEU A 24 -7.37 -1.95 0.90
C LEU A 24 -8.40 -3.07 1.00
N THR A 25 -9.45 -2.87 1.81
CA THR A 25 -10.57 -3.81 2.00
C THR A 25 -11.49 -3.90 0.77
N ASP A 26 -11.38 -3.01 -0.20
CA ASP A 26 -12.15 -3.10 -1.45
C ASP A 26 -11.48 -4.02 -2.48
N ILE A 27 -10.21 -4.38 -2.27
CA ILE A 27 -9.47 -5.21 -3.23
C ILE A 27 -9.75 -6.70 -2.98
N HIS A 28 -10.57 -7.30 -3.83
CA HIS A 28 -10.86 -8.74 -3.77
C HIS A 28 -9.67 -9.62 -4.19
N ARG A 29 -9.66 -10.87 -3.75
CA ARG A 29 -8.60 -11.84 -4.10
C ARG A 29 -8.53 -12.05 -5.62
N GLY A 30 -7.32 -12.02 -6.16
CA GLY A 30 -7.02 -12.13 -7.59
C GLY A 30 -7.14 -10.81 -8.36
N TYR A 31 -7.46 -9.71 -7.68
CA TYR A 31 -7.57 -8.39 -8.29
C TYR A 31 -6.36 -7.51 -8.01
N TYR A 32 -6.21 -6.51 -8.87
CA TYR A 32 -5.25 -5.44 -8.80
C TYR A 32 -6.00 -4.12 -8.58
N ALA A 33 -5.41 -3.20 -7.83
CA ALA A 33 -5.95 -1.88 -7.62
C ALA A 33 -4.83 -0.87 -7.34
N ASP A 34 -5.11 0.39 -7.58
CA ASP A 34 -4.31 1.48 -7.04
C ASP A 34 -4.87 1.88 -5.67
N VAL A 35 -3.99 2.26 -4.75
CA VAL A 35 -4.40 2.66 -3.39
C VAL A 35 -3.61 3.86 -2.91
N ILE A 36 -4.27 4.65 -2.06
CA ILE A 36 -3.62 5.69 -1.27
C ILE A 36 -3.54 5.19 0.18
N VAL A 37 -2.32 5.12 0.71
CA VAL A 37 -2.06 4.61 2.06
C VAL A 37 -1.07 5.52 2.78
N GLN A 38 -1.14 5.60 4.09
CA GLN A 38 -0.10 6.21 4.90
C GLN A 38 0.95 5.17 5.28
N PHE A 39 2.22 5.48 5.02
CA PHE A 39 3.35 4.63 5.34
C PHE A 39 3.67 4.68 6.82
N VAL A 40 3.73 3.52 7.47
CA VAL A 40 4.05 3.39 8.90
C VAL A 40 5.53 3.07 9.08
N SER A 41 6.00 1.98 8.48
CA SER A 41 7.41 1.53 8.58
C SER A 41 7.69 0.46 7.53
N SER A 42 8.93 -0.05 7.48
CA SER A 42 9.28 -1.19 6.63
C SER A 42 9.89 -2.33 7.41
N THR A 43 9.67 -3.57 6.99
CA THR A 43 10.36 -4.75 7.53
C THR A 43 10.87 -5.64 6.39
N LEU A 44 11.54 -6.74 6.73
CA LEU A 44 11.94 -7.77 5.77
C LEU A 44 11.15 -9.04 6.02
N SER A 45 10.64 -9.66 4.95
CA SER A 45 9.93 -10.93 5.06
C SER A 45 10.82 -12.03 5.67
N ASP A 46 10.23 -13.01 6.35
CA ASP A 46 10.96 -14.17 6.91
C ASP A 46 11.44 -15.15 5.85
N HIS A 47 10.70 -15.28 4.74
CA HIS A 47 10.93 -16.34 3.77
C HIS A 47 12.04 -16.03 2.77
N ASN A 48 12.23 -14.76 2.41
CA ASN A 48 13.17 -14.37 1.37
C ASN A 48 13.86 -13.02 1.61
N GLY A 49 13.69 -12.42 2.80
CA GLY A 49 14.28 -11.12 3.10
C GLY A 49 13.76 -9.98 2.23
N MET A 50 12.62 -10.18 1.56
CA MET A 50 12.04 -9.19 0.65
C MET A 50 11.54 -7.97 1.45
N PRO A 51 11.78 -6.74 0.96
CA PRO A 51 11.23 -5.53 1.56
C PRO A 51 9.70 -5.58 1.64
N CYS A 52 9.19 -5.26 2.83
CA CYS A 52 7.78 -5.19 3.12
C CYS A 52 7.44 -3.79 3.63
N LEU A 53 6.39 -3.18 3.10
CA LEU A 53 5.86 -1.92 3.61
C LEU A 53 4.73 -2.21 4.58
N LEU A 54 4.82 -1.62 5.77
CA LEU A 54 3.75 -1.59 6.75
C LEU A 54 3.00 -0.27 6.54
N VAL A 55 1.72 -0.39 6.19
CA VAL A 55 0.89 0.73 5.78
C VAL A 55 -0.48 0.65 6.46
N TRP A 56 -1.22 1.75 6.42
CA TRP A 56 -2.63 1.79 6.78
C TRP A 56 -3.34 2.82 5.91
N ASP A 57 -4.61 2.60 5.58
CA ASP A 57 -5.41 3.49 4.71
C ASP A 57 -6.41 4.35 5.49
N GLY A 58 -6.56 4.14 6.80
CA GLY A 58 -7.56 4.81 7.62
C GLY A 58 -8.75 3.94 8.01
N SER A 59 -8.94 2.80 7.32
CA SER A 59 -10.09 1.92 7.51
C SER A 59 -9.90 0.94 8.68
N ASP A 60 -11.01 0.46 9.23
CA ASP A 60 -11.02 -0.65 10.17
C ASP A 60 -10.85 -1.98 9.43
N LEU A 61 -10.09 -2.92 10.02
CA LEU A 61 -9.86 -4.23 9.41
C LEU A 61 -11.10 -5.13 9.56
N PRO A 62 -11.55 -5.79 8.47
CA PRO A 62 -12.70 -6.66 8.50
C PRO A 62 -12.41 -7.96 9.28
N ILE A 63 -13.36 -8.38 10.11
CA ILE A 63 -13.25 -9.60 10.94
C ILE A 63 -13.29 -10.87 10.06
N ASP A 64 -14.07 -10.83 8.99
CA ASP A 64 -14.35 -11.96 8.10
C ASP A 64 -13.33 -12.12 6.96
N ARG A 65 -12.53 -11.09 6.70
CA ARG A 65 -11.51 -11.09 5.64
C ARG A 65 -10.17 -10.58 6.15
N PRO A 66 -9.49 -11.32 7.04
CA PRO A 66 -8.30 -10.82 7.68
C PRO A 66 -7.20 -10.54 6.65
N LEU A 67 -6.61 -9.35 6.76
CA LEU A 67 -5.49 -8.92 5.93
C LEU A 67 -4.17 -9.30 6.63
N HIS A 68 -3.17 -9.66 5.84
CA HIS A 68 -1.89 -10.07 6.39
C HIS A 68 -1.12 -8.87 6.98
N SER A 69 -0.58 -9.06 8.18
CA SER A 69 0.22 -8.06 8.90
C SER A 69 1.44 -8.70 9.55
N LEU A 70 2.61 -8.15 9.26
CA LEU A 70 3.91 -8.51 9.83
C LEU A 70 4.38 -7.44 10.83
N ASP A 71 3.48 -6.96 11.70
CA ASP A 71 3.83 -6.07 12.81
C ASP A 71 4.60 -6.87 13.88
N SER A 72 5.83 -7.28 13.54
CA SER A 72 6.77 -7.96 14.42
C SER A 72 7.94 -7.03 14.71
N ASP A 73 8.17 -6.77 16.01
CA ASP A 73 9.30 -5.99 16.51
C ASP A 73 10.63 -6.79 16.46
N GLU A 74 10.62 -8.04 15.96
CA GLU A 74 11.77 -8.93 15.99
C GLU A 74 12.87 -8.56 14.97
N LYS A 75 12.55 -7.76 13.96
CA LYS A 75 13.51 -7.33 12.93
C LYS A 75 13.68 -5.82 12.92
N ALA A 76 14.93 -5.39 12.88
CA ALA A 76 15.25 -3.98 12.73
C ALA A 76 14.70 -3.46 11.38
N PRO A 77 13.80 -2.47 11.40
CA PRO A 77 13.19 -1.94 10.18
C PRO A 77 14.22 -1.17 9.33
N LYS A 78 14.18 -1.31 8.00
CA LYS A 78 15.00 -0.48 7.07
C LYS A 78 14.65 1.00 7.21
N ILE A 79 13.36 1.29 7.40
CA ILE A 79 12.81 2.62 7.69
C ILE A 79 11.96 2.49 8.97
N PRO A 80 12.38 3.11 10.10
CA PRO A 80 11.72 2.96 11.38
C PRO A 80 10.35 3.67 11.42
N ALA A 81 9.48 3.18 12.29
CA ALA A 81 8.19 3.81 12.54
C ALA A 81 8.36 5.08 13.39
N ASP A 82 7.61 6.13 13.04
CA ASP A 82 7.33 7.23 13.97
C ASP A 82 6.34 6.72 15.05
N PRO A 83 6.62 6.90 16.35
CA PRO A 83 5.76 6.41 17.43
C PRO A 83 4.30 6.90 17.34
N ALA A 84 4.08 8.15 16.93
CA ALA A 84 2.73 8.71 16.81
C ALA A 84 1.96 8.08 15.64
N VAL A 85 2.66 7.79 14.53
CA VAL A 85 2.06 7.10 13.37
C VAL A 85 1.78 5.64 13.72
N LYS A 86 2.70 4.95 14.41
CA LYS A 86 2.52 3.56 14.86
C LYS A 86 1.32 3.43 15.79
N GLU A 87 1.18 4.31 16.78
CA GLU A 87 0.03 4.27 17.71
C GLU A 87 -1.29 4.57 16.98
N LYS A 88 -1.30 5.51 16.03
CA LYS A 88 -2.49 5.83 15.22
C LYS A 88 -2.95 4.64 14.37
N ALA A 89 -2.00 3.87 13.82
CA ALA A 89 -2.26 2.72 12.96
C ALA A 89 -2.45 1.39 13.72
N LYS A 90 -2.32 1.39 15.05
CA LYS A 90 -2.31 0.19 15.89
C LYS A 90 -3.52 -0.69 15.67
N GLY A 91 -3.27 -1.97 15.41
CA GLY A 91 -4.32 -2.96 15.10
C GLY A 91 -4.93 -2.83 13.70
N ARG A 92 -4.44 -1.90 12.87
CA ARG A 92 -4.92 -1.63 11.50
C ARG A 92 -3.81 -1.68 10.44
N ILE A 93 -2.59 -2.06 10.84
CA ILE A 93 -1.45 -2.15 9.93
C ILE A 93 -1.63 -3.33 8.98
N VAL A 94 -1.41 -3.08 7.70
CA VAL A 94 -1.42 -4.05 6.62
C VAL A 94 -0.03 -4.12 5.98
N THR A 95 0.39 -5.31 5.57
CA THR A 95 1.67 -5.52 4.90
C THR A 95 1.50 -5.58 3.38
N ILE A 96 2.29 -4.76 2.67
CA ILE A 96 2.50 -4.86 1.22
C ILE A 96 3.90 -5.42 0.96
N PHE A 97 3.95 -6.61 0.36
CA PHE A 97 5.17 -7.29 -0.06
C PHE A 97 5.70 -6.69 -1.37
N CYS A 98 6.94 -6.21 -1.40
CA CYS A 98 7.47 -5.46 -2.55
C CYS A 98 8.67 -6.17 -3.20
N TYR A 99 8.46 -6.73 -4.40
CA TYR A 99 9.53 -7.21 -5.27
C TYR A 99 10.16 -6.00 -5.99
N ASP A 100 11.48 -6.01 -6.17
CA ASP A 100 12.23 -4.92 -6.83
C ASP A 100 11.89 -3.53 -6.26
N TYR A 101 11.76 -3.46 -4.94
CA TYR A 101 11.30 -2.27 -4.20
C TYR A 101 12.05 -0.99 -4.60
N ASP A 102 13.38 -1.05 -4.70
CA ASP A 102 14.19 0.13 -5.00
C ASP A 102 13.98 0.62 -6.46
N GLU A 103 13.53 -0.24 -7.38
CA GLU A 103 13.17 0.14 -8.76
C GLU A 103 11.75 0.73 -8.85
N GLN A 104 10.85 0.28 -7.99
CA GLN A 104 9.45 0.75 -7.97
C GLN A 104 9.28 2.08 -7.22
N LEU A 105 10.17 2.36 -6.25
CA LEU A 105 10.11 3.57 -5.43
C LEU A 105 10.63 4.79 -6.19
N GLN A 106 9.75 5.76 -6.44
CA GLN A 106 10.12 6.95 -7.22
C GLN A 106 10.84 8.02 -6.39
N HIS A 107 10.57 8.06 -5.08
CA HIS A 107 11.13 9.03 -4.16
C HIS A 107 11.40 8.40 -2.78
N PRO A 108 12.41 8.88 -2.04
CA PRO A 108 12.59 8.49 -0.65
C PRO A 108 11.34 8.76 0.18
N ILE A 109 10.97 7.77 1.00
CA ILE A 109 9.81 7.83 1.89
C ILE A 109 10.28 7.81 3.36
N LYS A 110 9.44 8.36 4.24
CA LYS A 110 9.58 8.31 5.69
C LYS A 110 8.23 8.00 6.33
N SER A 111 8.26 7.49 7.57
CA SER A 111 7.03 7.25 8.33
C SER A 111 6.12 8.49 8.35
N GLY A 112 4.83 8.28 8.16
CA GLY A 112 3.80 9.30 8.05
C GLY A 112 3.56 9.84 6.63
N ASP A 113 4.44 9.55 5.67
CA ASP A 113 4.22 9.94 4.28
C ASP A 113 2.98 9.24 3.70
N TRP A 114 2.23 9.95 2.87
CA TRP A 114 1.17 9.36 2.06
C TRP A 114 1.76 8.81 0.77
N LEU A 115 1.34 7.61 0.39
CA LEU A 115 1.81 6.90 -0.77
C LEU A 115 0.64 6.61 -1.71
N TYR A 116 0.82 6.90 -2.99
CA TYR A 116 0.05 6.27 -4.06
C TYR A 116 0.81 5.03 -4.51
N VAL A 117 0.18 3.87 -4.35
CA VAL A 117 0.74 2.57 -4.71
C VAL A 117 -0.04 2.03 -5.90
N GLN A 118 0.63 1.98 -7.05
CA GLN A 118 0.00 1.59 -8.29
C GLN A 118 -0.05 0.06 -8.45
N ASN A 119 -1.19 -0.47 -8.88
CA ASN A 119 -1.39 -1.86 -9.27
C ASN A 119 -1.16 -2.89 -8.15
N VAL A 120 -1.33 -2.56 -6.87
CA VAL A 120 -1.26 -3.53 -5.76
C VAL A 120 -2.11 -4.76 -6.03
N HIS A 121 -1.52 -5.95 -5.91
CA HIS A 121 -2.21 -7.22 -6.11
C HIS A 121 -2.69 -7.79 -4.78
N CYS A 122 -3.98 -8.10 -4.65
CA CYS A 122 -4.51 -8.90 -3.56
C CYS A 122 -4.42 -10.39 -3.91
N GLY A 123 -3.37 -11.06 -3.48
CA GLY A 123 -3.24 -12.50 -3.65
C GLY A 123 -3.61 -13.29 -2.42
N PHE A 124 -3.56 -14.62 -2.56
CA PHE A 124 -3.74 -15.56 -1.48
C PHE A 124 -2.62 -16.59 -1.49
N THR A 125 -2.15 -16.95 -0.31
CA THR A 125 -1.32 -18.14 -0.13
C THR A 125 -2.24 -19.34 0.00
N LYS A 126 -1.99 -20.41 -0.75
CA LYS A 126 -2.80 -21.64 -0.68
C LYS A 126 -2.79 -22.17 0.77
N GLY A 127 -3.98 -22.32 1.36
CA GLY A 127 -4.15 -22.76 2.75
C GLY A 127 -4.12 -21.65 3.80
N SER A 128 -3.92 -20.39 3.41
CA SER A 128 -4.01 -19.23 4.32
C SER A 128 -5.43 -18.66 4.33
N GLN A 129 -5.92 -18.32 5.52
CA GLN A 129 -7.14 -17.52 5.68
C GLN A 129 -6.90 -16.03 5.39
N TYR A 130 -5.65 -15.57 5.41
CA TYR A 130 -5.28 -14.18 5.19
C TYR A 130 -5.15 -13.84 3.71
N SER A 131 -5.57 -12.63 3.34
CA SER A 131 -5.25 -12.04 2.03
C SER A 131 -3.97 -11.22 2.13
N SER A 132 -3.12 -11.29 1.11
CA SER A 132 -1.80 -10.64 1.09
C SER A 132 -1.68 -9.67 -0.07
N PHE A 133 -1.13 -8.48 0.19
CA PHE A 133 -0.89 -7.48 -0.85
C PHE A 133 0.53 -7.56 -1.38
N MET A 134 0.68 -7.53 -2.70
CA MET A 134 1.96 -7.70 -3.36
C MET A 134 2.16 -6.71 -4.50
N MET A 135 3.40 -6.23 -4.62
CA MET A 135 3.93 -5.47 -5.74
C MET A 135 4.93 -6.34 -6.50
N HIS A 136 4.44 -7.06 -7.52
CA HIS A 136 5.24 -8.01 -8.31
C HIS A 136 6.24 -7.32 -9.24
N SER A 137 7.30 -8.01 -9.64
CA SER A 137 8.27 -7.55 -10.64
C SER A 137 7.83 -7.76 -12.10
N ASN A 138 6.57 -8.15 -12.32
CA ASN A 138 6.09 -8.56 -13.64
C ASN A 138 5.79 -7.38 -14.58
N ALA A 139 5.45 -7.69 -15.84
CA ALA A 139 5.30 -6.73 -16.95
C ALA A 139 4.24 -5.61 -16.77
N ARG A 140 3.53 -5.53 -15.64
CA ARG A 140 2.61 -4.43 -15.37
C ARG A 140 3.37 -3.25 -14.75
N PRO A 141 3.18 -2.01 -15.23
CA PRO A 141 3.78 -0.85 -14.61
C PRO A 141 3.29 -0.73 -13.16
N ARG A 142 4.24 -0.64 -12.24
CA ARG A 142 4.02 -0.51 -10.81
C ARG A 142 4.97 0.55 -10.28
N SER A 143 4.46 1.42 -9.45
CA SER A 143 5.25 2.48 -8.87
C SER A 143 4.69 2.85 -7.51
N ILE A 144 5.60 3.25 -6.62
CA ILE A 144 5.27 3.81 -5.32
C ILE A 144 5.66 5.28 -5.39
N TRP A 145 4.65 6.15 -5.31
CA TRP A 145 4.83 7.59 -5.34
C TRP A 145 4.52 8.17 -3.97
N ARG A 146 5.45 8.97 -3.44
CA ARG A 146 5.14 9.84 -2.30
C ARG A 146 4.22 10.96 -2.75
N LEU A 147 3.11 11.15 -2.05
CA LEU A 147 2.17 12.25 -2.23
C LEU A 147 2.48 13.37 -1.23
N ASP A 148 2.38 14.61 -1.67
CA ASP A 148 2.30 15.74 -0.75
C ASP A 148 0.88 15.80 -0.15
N LEU A 149 0.75 16.16 1.14
CA LEU A 149 -0.51 16.16 1.90
C LEU A 149 -1.71 16.80 1.16
N PRO A 150 -1.57 18.00 0.55
CA PRO A 150 -2.68 18.63 -0.20
C PRO A 150 -3.14 17.80 -1.41
N MET A 151 -2.27 17.00 -2.00
CA MET A 151 -2.64 16.09 -3.10
C MET A 151 -3.31 14.83 -2.58
N ALA A 152 -2.83 14.27 -1.47
CA ALA A 152 -3.52 13.15 -0.82
C ALA A 152 -4.95 13.57 -0.44
N GLU A 153 -5.10 14.72 0.21
CA GLU A 153 -6.41 15.30 0.54
C GLU A 153 -7.25 15.56 -0.73
N GLY A 154 -6.67 16.18 -1.76
CA GLY A 154 -7.38 16.44 -3.02
C GLY A 154 -7.93 15.17 -3.70
N LEU A 155 -7.20 14.06 -3.67
CA LEU A 155 -7.65 12.78 -4.23
C LEU A 155 -8.77 12.14 -3.40
N PHE A 156 -8.70 12.24 -2.06
CA PHE A 156 -9.80 11.83 -1.18
C PHE A 156 -11.07 12.67 -1.41
N TYR A 157 -10.94 13.98 -1.66
CA TYR A 157 -12.08 14.88 -1.89
C TYR A 157 -12.69 14.78 -3.29
N GLU A 158 -11.91 14.57 -4.36
CA GLU A 158 -12.45 14.43 -5.72
C GLU A 158 -13.38 13.21 -5.89
N GLN A 159 -13.20 12.16 -5.09
CA GLN A 159 -14.07 10.99 -5.10
C GLN A 159 -15.44 11.23 -4.45
N GLN A 160 -15.52 12.06 -3.40
CA GLN A 160 -16.79 12.37 -2.71
C GLN A 160 -17.79 13.14 -3.60
N TRP A 161 -17.32 13.80 -4.65
CA TRP A 161 -18.17 14.56 -5.59
C TRP A 161 -18.67 13.72 -6.78
N ARG A 162 -18.28 12.45 -6.87
CA ARG A 162 -18.74 11.51 -7.92
C ARG A 162 -19.74 10.47 -7.41
N ALA A 163 -20.15 10.55 -6.14
CA ALA A 163 -21.20 9.71 -5.54
C ALA A 163 -22.56 10.42 -5.55
#